data_AF-A0A8T0ZI88-F1
#
_entry.id   AF-A0A8T0ZI88-F1
#
_cell.length_a   1.000
_cell.length_b   1.000
_cell.length_c   1.000
_cell.angle_alpha   90.00
_cell.angle_beta   90.00
_cell.angle_gamma   90.00
#
_symmetry.space_group_name_H-M   'P 1'
#
loop_
_entity.id
_entity.type
_entity.pdbx_description
1 polymer ?
#
loop_
_entity_poly.entity_id
_entity_poly.type
_entity_poly.pdbx_seq_one_letter_code
_entity_poly.pdbx_strand_id
1 'polypeptide(L)' 'MPKTKTKGTNFTTSEVIRLLNIVEEVLPFGSEQWQNVASRFNTNIPSGWTERDDESLKRKFQKLVRVPNPSGMPL' A
#
# COMPACT_ATOMS: atom_id res chain seq x y z
N MET A 1 -11.63 -12.97 15.33
CA MET A 1 -10.98 -13.99 14.46
C MET A 1 -9.49 -13.67 14.39
N PRO A 2 -8.58 -14.62 14.65
CA PRO A 2 -7.15 -14.35 14.56
C PRO A 2 -6.77 -14.20 13.09
N LYS A 3 -6.29 -13.01 12.70
CA LYS A 3 -5.77 -12.73 11.35
C LYS A 3 -4.49 -13.55 11.15
N THR A 4 -4.56 -14.62 10.38
CA THR A 4 -3.41 -15.47 10.05
C THR A 4 -2.40 -14.65 9.23
N LYS A 5 -1.18 -14.53 9.76
CA LYS A 5 -0.08 -13.78 9.14
C LYS A 5 0.45 -14.58 7.95
N THR A 6 -0.13 -14.38 6.77
CA THR A 6 0.34 -14.99 5.52
C THR A 6 1.79 -14.57 5.27
N LYS A 7 2.69 -15.52 4.98
CA LYS A 7 4.09 -15.23 4.62
C LYS A 7 4.09 -14.23 3.45
N GLY A 8 4.57 -13.01 3.71
CA GLY A 8 4.43 -11.90 2.78
C GLY A 8 5.14 -12.16 1.46
N THR A 9 4.37 -12.35 0.39
CA THR A 9 4.83 -12.27 -0.99
C THR A 9 5.32 -10.85 -1.27
N ASN A 10 6.35 -10.70 -2.11
CA ASN A 10 6.82 -9.39 -2.53
C ASN A 10 5.69 -8.61 -3.22
N PHE A 11 5.66 -7.29 -3.04
CA PHE A 11 4.74 -6.43 -3.78
C PHE A 11 5.12 -6.40 -5.26
N THR A 12 4.18 -6.78 -6.12
CA THR A 12 4.28 -6.61 -7.57
C THR A 12 4.14 -5.13 -7.95
N THR A 13 4.54 -4.79 -9.18
CA THR A 13 4.37 -3.42 -9.72
C THR A 13 2.90 -2.99 -9.73
N SER A 14 1.99 -3.88 -10.12
CA SER A 14 0.55 -3.61 -10.13
C SER A 14 0.01 -3.33 -8.73
N GLU A 15 0.47 -4.07 -7.71
CA GLU A 15 0.12 -3.79 -6.31
C GLU A 15 0.64 -2.42 -5.86
N VAL A 16 1.85 -2.04 -6.29
CA VAL A 16 2.42 -0.72 -5.98
C VAL A 16 1.60 0.40 -6.61
N ILE A 17 1.24 0.29 -7.89
CA ILE A 17 0.43 1.30 -8.58
C ILE A 17 -0.92 1.45 -7.87
N ARG A 18 -1.59 0.34 -7.53
CA ARG A 18 -2.86 0.37 -6.81
C ARG A 18 -2.73 1.04 -5.44
N LEU A 19 -1.67 0.75 -4.68
CA LEU A 19 -1.39 1.39 -3.40
C LEU A 19 -1.23 2.91 -3.56
N LEU A 20 -0.49 3.38 -4.56
CA LEU A 20 -0.28 4.80 -4.80
C LEU A 20 -1.58 5.53 -5.14
N ASN A 21 -2.40 4.97 -6.04
CA ASN A 21 -3.69 5.55 -6.41
C ASN A 21 -4.61 5.70 -5.19
N ILE A 22 -4.69 4.66 -4.34
CA ILE A 22 -5.53 4.70 -3.13
C ILE A 22 -5.00 5.74 -2.13
N VAL A 23 -3.68 5.82 -1.96
CA VAL A 23 -3.08 6.81 -1.05
C VAL A 23 -3.38 8.22 -1.53
N GLU A 24 -3.32 8.48 -2.84
CA GLU A 24 -3.66 9.77 -3.45
C GLU A 24 -5.13 10.15 -3.22
N GLU A 25 -6.05 9.20 -3.37
CA GLU A 25 -7.49 9.41 -3.11
C GLU A 25 -7.84 9.65 -1.63
N VAL A 26 -7.00 9.18 -0.70
CA VAL A 26 -7.26 9.23 0.75
C VAL A 26 -6.68 10.50 1.40
N LEU A 27 -6.01 11.36 0.62
CA LEU A 27 -5.50 12.64 1.10
C LEU A 27 -6.65 13.64 1.41
N PRO A 28 -6.51 14.48 2.47
CA PRO A 28 -5.36 14.62 3.36
C PRO A 28 -5.21 13.50 4.41
N PHE A 29 -3.94 13.20 4.73
CA PHE A 29 -3.54 12.07 5.56
C PHE A 29 -3.52 12.43 7.07
N GLY A 30 -4.41 11.83 7.84
CA GLY A 30 -4.52 11.88 9.30
C GLY A 30 -4.15 10.56 10.00
N SER A 31 -4.71 10.33 11.19
CA SER A 31 -4.30 9.28 12.14
C SER A 31 -4.73 7.84 11.80
N GLU A 32 -5.87 7.63 11.14
CA GLU A 32 -6.48 6.29 10.95
C GLU A 32 -6.45 5.81 9.48
N GLN A 33 -5.72 6.53 8.61
CA GLN A 33 -5.77 6.36 7.17
C GLN A 33 -5.27 5.00 6.67
N TRP A 34 -4.26 4.39 7.30
CA TRP A 34 -3.70 3.13 6.79
C TRP A 34 -4.67 1.95 6.88
N GLN A 35 -5.58 1.96 7.87
CA GLN A 35 -6.67 0.98 7.95
C GLN A 35 -7.67 1.18 6.81
N ASN A 36 -8.02 2.43 6.49
CA ASN A 36 -8.86 2.76 5.33
C ASN A 36 -8.17 2.37 4.01
N VAL A 37 -6.88 2.66 3.85
CA VAL A 37 -6.08 2.24 2.69
C VAL A 37 -6.07 0.72 2.56
N ALA A 38 -5.86 -0.03 3.65
CA ALA A 38 -5.92 -1.49 3.64
C ALA A 38 -7.30 -2.02 3.25
N SER A 39 -8.37 -1.43 3.79
CA SER A 39 -9.75 -1.77 3.43
C SER A 39 -10.01 -1.58 1.93
N ARG A 40 -9.65 -0.42 1.37
CA ARG A 40 -9.78 -0.13 -0.08
C ARG A 40 -8.87 -1.01 -0.94
N PHE A 41 -7.66 -1.29 -0.47
CA PHE A 41 -6.70 -2.12 -1.19
C PHE A 41 -7.24 -3.54 -1.38
N ASN A 42 -7.77 -4.12 -0.30
CA ASN A 42 -8.30 -5.49 -0.29
C ASN A 42 -9.73 -5.58 -0.88
N THR A 43 -10.44 -4.46 -1.05
CA THR A 43 -11.76 -4.44 -1.70
C THR A 43 -11.63 -4.81 -3.18
N ASN A 44 -12.36 -5.84 -3.63
CA ASN A 44 -12.29 -6.35 -5.01
C ASN A 44 -10.85 -6.66 -5.45
N ILE A 45 -10.06 -7.26 -4.55
CA ILE A 45 -8.69 -7.64 -4.87
C ILE A 45 -8.69 -8.70 -6.00
N PRO A 46 -7.83 -8.56 -7.04
CA PRO A 46 -7.77 -9.53 -8.13
C PRO A 46 -7.45 -10.95 -7.64
N SER A 47 -7.98 -11.96 -8.34
CA SER A 47 -7.67 -13.36 -8.04
C SER A 47 -6.16 -13.61 -8.10
N GLY A 48 -5.62 -14.29 -7.09
CA GLY A 48 -4.19 -14.57 -6.94
C GLY A 48 -3.38 -13.49 -6.21
N TRP A 49 -3.97 -12.35 -5.88
CA TRP A 49 -3.32 -11.36 -5.00
C TRP A 49 -3.52 -11.74 -3.54
N THR A 50 -2.50 -11.45 -2.73
CA THR A 50 -2.57 -11.65 -1.28
C THR A 50 -3.12 -10.40 -0.62
N GLU A 51 -4.03 -10.56 0.33
CA GLU A 51 -4.49 -9.46 1.18
C GLU A 51 -3.30 -8.81 1.92
N ARG A 52 -3.35 -7.48 2.05
CA ARG A 52 -2.30 -6.70 2.70
C ARG A 52 -2.85 -6.01 3.94
N ASP A 53 -2.11 -6.11 5.04
CA ASP A 53 -2.40 -5.34 6.25
C ASP A 53 -1.91 -3.90 6.14
N ASP A 54 -2.44 -3.04 7.00
CA ASP A 54 -2.16 -1.60 7.03
C ASP A 54 -0.67 -1.30 7.28
N GLU A 55 -0.01 -2.08 8.13
CA GLU A 55 1.42 -1.93 8.42
C GLU A 55 2.29 -2.26 7.20
N SER A 56 1.94 -3.29 6.44
CA SER A 56 2.67 -3.74 5.24
C SER A 56 2.58 -2.70 4.12
N LEU A 57 1.40 -2.12 3.91
CA LEU A 57 1.15 -1.05 2.94
C LEU A 57 1.88 0.22 3.34
N LYS A 58 1.79 0.61 4.62
CA LYS A 58 2.53 1.76 5.18
C LYS A 58 4.03 1.61 4.97
N ARG A 59 4.60 0.45 5.33
CA ARG A 59 6.03 0.17 5.17
C ARG A 59 6.46 0.20 3.71
N LYS A 60 5.63 -0.33 2.80
CA LYS A 60 5.92 -0.30 1.36
C LYS A 60 5.92 1.13 0.83
N PHE A 61 4.90 1.93 1.15
CA PHE A 61 4.81 3.33 0.77
C PHE A 61 5.98 4.15 1.32
N GLN A 62 6.30 3.99 2.61
CA GLN A 62 7.45 4.67 3.23
C GLN A 62 8.77 4.32 2.55
N LYS A 63 8.96 3.08 2.08
CA LYS A 63 10.13 2.72 1.28
C LYS A 63 10.12 3.41 -0.08
N LEU A 64 8.97 3.50 -0.75
CA LEU A 64 8.84 4.17 -2.05
C LEU A 64 9.20 5.66 -1.97
N VAL A 65 8.69 6.37 -0.96
CA VAL A 65 8.99 7.81 -0.78
C VAL A 65 10.40 8.08 -0.26
N ARG A 66 11.02 7.12 0.45
CA ARG A 66 12.39 7.25 0.96
C ARG A 66 13.45 6.92 -0.07
N VAL A 67 13.13 6.12 -1.09
CA VAL A 67 14.02 5.91 -2.22
C VAL A 67 14.07 7.24 -2.97
N PRO A 68 15.23 7.94 -2.98
CA PRO A 68 15.38 9.14 -3.79
C PRO A 68 15.03 8.74 -5.22
N ASN A 69 14.07 9.45 -5.81
CA ASN A 69 13.74 9.28 -7.22
C ASN A 69 15.07 9.36 -7.99
N PRO A 70 15.55 8.29 -8.65
CA PRO A 70 16.79 8.40 -9.44
C PRO A 70 16.63 9.42 -10.57
N SER A 71 15.39 9.84 -10.86
CA SER A 71 15.02 10.80 -11.89
C SER A 71 15.18 12.28 -11.50
N GLY A 72 15.51 12.62 -10.24
CA GLY A 72 15.95 13.98 -9.88
C GLY A 72 15.08 15.17 -10.31
N MET A 73 13.79 14.99 -10.62
CA MET A 73 12.91 16.11 -10.95
C MET A 73 12.25 16.63 -9.66
N PRO A 74 12.53 17.88 -9.25
CA PRO A 74 11.80 18.50 -8.15
C PRO A 74 10.36 18.76 -8.59
N LEU A 75 9.41 18.50 -7.68
CA LEU A 75 8.08 19.11 -7.74
C LEU A 75 8.19 20.57 -7.27
#